data_AF-A0A1G4JKT1-F1
#
_entry.id   AF-A0A1G4JKT1-F1
#
_cell.length_a   1.000
_cell.length_b   1.000
_cell.length_c   1.000
_cell.angle_alpha   90.00
_cell.angle_beta   90.00
_cell.angle_gamma   90.00
#
_symmetry.space_group_name_H-M   'P 1'
#
loop_
_entity.id
_entity.type
_entity.pdbx_description
1 polymer ?
#
loop_
_entity_poly.entity_id
_entity_poly.type
_entity_poly.pdbx_seq_one_letter_code
_entity_poly.pdbx_strand_id
1 'polypeptide(L)'
;MFTPETPQHTGADEELNIDDINELDDTDVQGLNLDSGSESTSISTDKQQGHQKQDRGLKRSNSPELNTVQDEGFDQKADFLPRVNMGSPFSSGVDITKAKSSTQSHDNPVANQRRLSMAQQSRFISYCDDKLMNIQRKFVQSRGLAEENGYTGLAPLLEDLKTVLDFLWYSIEGVAATESLLAVDLDSLTHEQYSSTESTDFGQMHYLLRVADDFLDYLTRFNLNSLSQEEQHKVLSKAFKFLMILDKIFARSLEGLVPGNTKMTGTEVVRIAGIAERTRMVVPRFLEEQRVHGYHFEVSKIYEETLERCA
;
A
#
# COMPACT_ATOMS: atom_id res chain seq x y z
N MET A 1 27.53 32.84 42.33
CA MET A 1 27.02 32.14 41.14
C MET A 1 26.04 33.10 40.49
N PHE A 2 26.39 33.66 39.33
CA PHE A 2 25.52 34.54 38.57
C PHE A 2 24.98 33.74 37.38
N THR A 3 23.68 33.46 37.39
CA THR A 3 22.97 32.91 36.24
C THR A 3 22.62 34.07 35.31
N PRO A 4 22.91 33.98 33.99
CA PRO A 4 22.51 35.02 33.04
C PRO A 4 20.99 35.07 32.92
N GLU A 5 20.44 36.28 32.80
CA GLU A 5 19.00 36.49 32.59
C GLU A 5 18.57 36.02 31.20
N THR A 6 17.39 35.41 31.14
CA THR A 6 16.79 34.92 29.90
C THR A 6 16.36 36.09 29.01
N PRO A 7 16.65 36.07 27.70
CA PRO A 7 16.25 37.14 26.79
C PRO A 7 14.73 37.32 26.76
N GLN A 8 14.26 38.56 26.76
CA GLN A 8 12.84 38.90 26.61
C GLN A 8 12.39 38.66 25.17
N HIS A 9 11.31 37.89 24.99
CA HIS A 9 10.65 37.73 23.69
C HIS A 9 9.85 38.99 23.32
N THR A 10 9.77 39.30 22.02
CA THR A 10 8.96 40.42 21.52
C THR A 10 7.46 40.19 21.70
N GLY A 11 6.70 41.28 21.77
CA GLY A 11 5.24 41.23 21.90
C GLY A 11 4.55 40.72 20.64
N ALA A 12 3.26 40.38 20.76
CA ALA A 12 2.47 39.77 19.68
C ALA A 12 2.32 40.63 18.41
N ASP A 13 2.53 41.95 18.52
CA ASP A 13 2.37 42.92 17.43
C ASP A 13 3.69 43.59 17.00
N GLU A 14 4.84 43.04 17.41
CA GLU A 14 6.18 43.54 17.03
C GLU A 14 6.92 42.52 16.16
N GLU A 15 7.23 42.90 14.92
CA GLU A 15 8.14 42.14 14.05
C GLU A 15 9.60 42.48 14.37
N LEU A 16 10.41 41.46 14.64
CA LEU A 16 11.84 41.60 14.82
C LEU A 16 12.50 41.98 13.49
N ASN A 17 13.28 43.06 13.47
CA ASN A 17 14.14 43.36 12.34
C ASN A 17 15.35 42.41 12.38
N ILE A 18 15.31 41.37 11.54
CA ILE A 18 16.25 40.25 11.53
C ILE A 18 17.58 40.55 10.81
N ASP A 19 17.71 41.74 10.22
CA ASP A 19 18.88 42.14 9.44
C ASP A 19 20.15 42.38 10.28
N ASP A 20 20.03 42.46 11.62
CA ASP A 20 21.14 42.66 12.57
C ASP A 20 21.54 41.38 13.32
N ILE A 21 21.10 40.19 12.87
CA ILE A 21 21.67 38.93 13.39
C ILE A 21 23.09 38.79 12.82
N ASN A 22 24.10 39.00 13.67
CA ASN A 22 25.47 38.64 13.36
C ASN A 22 25.53 37.17 12.93
N GLU A 23 25.94 36.92 11.69
CA GLU A 23 26.32 35.60 11.23
C GLU A 23 27.42 35.05 12.15
N LEU A 24 27.30 33.79 12.55
CA LEU A 24 28.29 33.13 13.39
C LEU A 24 29.63 33.09 12.64
N ASP A 25 30.69 33.61 13.26
CA ASP A 25 32.04 33.56 12.72
C ASP A 25 32.50 32.08 12.68
N ASP A 26 33.25 31.68 11.64
CA ASP A 26 33.87 30.35 11.51
C ASP A 26 34.71 29.95 12.75
N THR A 27 35.12 30.95 13.54
CA THR A 27 35.83 30.77 14.80
C THR A 27 34.94 30.20 15.93
N ASP A 28 33.63 30.51 15.93
CA ASP A 28 32.66 30.00 16.92
C ASP A 28 32.29 28.53 16.66
N VAL A 29 32.33 28.11 15.40
CA VAL A 29 32.05 26.72 14.96
C VAL A 29 33.16 25.75 15.42
N GLN A 30 34.40 26.23 15.54
CA GLN A 30 35.56 25.42 15.95
C GLN A 30 35.58 25.09 17.45
N GLY A 31 34.76 25.75 18.28
CA GLY A 31 34.65 25.49 19.72
C GLY A 31 33.75 24.30 20.10
N LEU A 32 33.01 23.74 19.15
CA LEU A 32 32.07 22.63 19.38
C LEU A 32 32.80 21.28 19.37
N ASN A 33 33.56 20.99 20.43
CA ASN A 33 34.20 19.69 20.63
C ASN A 33 33.17 18.66 21.13
N LEU A 34 32.41 18.05 20.22
CA LEU A 34 31.52 16.91 20.50
C LEU A 34 32.32 15.59 20.45
N ASP A 35 33.20 15.38 21.43
CA ASP A 35 33.83 14.07 21.62
C ASP A 35 32.88 13.16 22.42
N SER A 36 32.02 12.43 21.71
CA SER A 36 31.29 11.29 22.26
C SER A 36 32.25 10.12 22.40
N GLY A 37 32.77 9.93 23.62
CA GLY A 37 33.84 9.00 23.98
C GLY A 37 33.80 7.63 23.30
N SER A 38 34.56 7.51 22.20
CA SER A 38 35.05 6.23 21.72
C SER A 38 36.43 6.01 22.34
N GLU A 39 36.52 5.12 23.33
CA GLU A 39 37.80 4.65 23.87
C GLU A 39 38.56 3.89 22.77
N SER A 40 39.35 4.62 21.99
CA SER A 40 40.33 4.08 21.06
C SER A 40 41.70 4.19 21.73
N THR A 41 42.03 3.16 22.52
CA THR A 41 43.37 2.99 23.07
C THR A 41 44.34 2.74 21.92
N SER A 42 45.27 3.67 21.73
CA SER A 42 46.29 3.64 20.69
C SER A 42 47.67 3.25 21.26
N ILE A 43 48.55 2.86 20.32
CA ILE A 43 50.02 2.74 20.40
C ILE A 43 50.51 1.33 20.81
N SER A 44 51.15 0.56 19.92
CA SER A 44 52.52 0.82 19.46
C SER A 44 52.84 0.16 18.12
N THR A 45 53.51 0.91 17.24
CA THR A 45 54.09 0.45 15.97
C THR A 45 55.58 0.22 16.18
N ASP A 46 56.06 -1.01 16.01
CA ASP A 46 57.49 -1.26 15.82
C ASP A 46 57.70 -2.29 14.70
N LYS A 47 58.72 -2.01 13.87
CA LYS A 47 59.00 -2.67 12.59
C LYS A 47 59.85 -3.91 12.82
N GLN A 48 59.56 -5.03 12.15
CA GLN A 48 60.58 -5.87 11.49
C GLN A 48 60.00 -7.01 10.63
N GLN A 49 60.84 -7.45 9.70
CA GLN A 49 60.63 -8.25 8.49
C GLN A 49 60.37 -9.75 8.75
N GLY A 50 59.78 -10.42 7.75
CA GLY A 50 60.22 -11.76 7.31
C GLY A 50 59.32 -12.98 7.60
N HIS A 51 58.74 -13.52 6.53
CA HIS A 51 58.56 -14.96 6.23
C HIS A 51 58.07 -15.95 7.32
N GLN A 52 56.84 -16.50 7.17
CA GLN A 52 56.52 -17.88 6.75
C GLN A 52 55.10 -18.32 7.17
N LYS A 53 54.53 -19.23 6.35
CA LYS A 53 53.20 -19.84 6.41
C LYS A 53 52.90 -20.57 7.72
N GLN A 54 51.65 -20.49 8.21
CA GLN A 54 50.80 -21.66 8.52
C GLN A 54 49.38 -21.25 8.97
N ASP A 55 48.40 -21.81 8.25
CA ASP A 55 47.16 -22.43 8.75
C ASP A 55 46.62 -22.05 10.14
N ARG A 56 45.38 -21.50 10.17
CA ARG A 56 44.24 -21.92 11.02
C ARG A 56 43.08 -20.91 10.91
N GLY A 57 42.22 -21.12 9.91
CA GLY A 57 40.90 -20.48 9.86
C GLY A 57 39.94 -21.14 10.85
N LEU A 58 39.91 -20.68 12.09
CA LEU A 58 38.89 -21.07 13.07
C LEU A 58 37.63 -20.23 12.86
N LYS A 59 36.63 -20.88 12.25
CA LYS A 59 35.21 -20.53 12.34
C LYS A 59 34.84 -20.27 13.80
N ARG A 60 34.53 -19.02 14.14
CA ARG A 60 33.76 -18.73 15.36
C ARG A 60 32.31 -19.12 15.10
N SER A 61 31.91 -20.25 15.67
CA SER A 61 30.54 -20.61 15.92
C SER A 61 29.93 -19.59 16.89
N ASN A 62 28.97 -18.78 16.42
CA ASN A 62 28.10 -18.04 17.33
C ASN A 62 27.12 -19.04 17.96
N SER A 63 27.29 -19.22 19.27
CA SER A 63 26.36 -19.89 20.17
C SER A 63 25.02 -19.15 20.23
N PRO A 64 23.87 -19.87 20.28
CA PRO A 64 22.56 -19.28 20.36
C PRO A 64 22.11 -19.22 21.82
N GLU A 65 22.69 -18.33 22.63
CA GLU A 65 22.18 -18.12 23.99
C GLU A 65 22.72 -16.76 24.49
N LEU A 66 21.80 -15.95 25.02
CA LEU A 66 22.02 -14.58 25.53
C LEU A 66 22.05 -13.45 24.48
N ASN A 67 20.86 -13.11 23.96
CA ASN A 67 20.49 -11.72 23.65
C ASN A 67 18.96 -11.59 23.58
N THR A 68 18.30 -11.90 24.69
CA THR A 68 16.96 -11.39 25.01
C THR A 68 17.14 -10.07 25.76
N VAL A 69 17.69 -9.06 25.08
CA VAL A 69 17.37 -7.68 25.42
C VAL A 69 16.32 -7.29 24.40
N GLN A 70 15.12 -7.08 24.90
CA GLN A 70 14.01 -6.43 24.19
C GLN A 70 14.55 -5.14 23.55
N ASP A 71 14.92 -5.24 22.28
CA ASP A 71 15.08 -4.11 21.40
C ASP A 71 13.67 -3.73 20.93
N GLU A 72 12.89 -3.12 21.83
CA GLU A 72 11.55 -2.59 21.55
C GLU A 72 11.61 -1.22 20.82
N GLY A 73 12.77 -0.84 20.28
CA GLY A 73 12.98 0.49 19.71
C GLY A 73 13.38 0.55 18.23
N PHE A 74 13.80 -0.57 17.61
CA PHE A 74 14.24 -0.58 16.22
C PHE A 74 13.44 -1.58 15.37
N ASP A 75 12.79 -1.06 14.33
CA ASP A 75 12.09 -1.86 13.33
C ASP A 75 13.06 -2.90 12.72
N GLN A 76 12.66 -4.17 12.74
CA GLN A 76 13.48 -5.24 12.19
C GLN A 76 13.57 -5.04 10.67
N LYS A 77 14.78 -5.12 10.09
CA LYS A 77 14.97 -5.00 8.62
C LYS A 77 14.05 -5.90 7.80
N ALA A 78 13.61 -7.03 8.37
CA ALA A 78 12.69 -7.97 7.75
C ALA A 78 11.28 -7.38 7.51
N ASP A 79 10.87 -6.37 8.27
CA ASP A 79 9.53 -5.79 8.21
C ASP A 79 9.34 -4.82 7.02
N PHE A 80 10.44 -4.37 6.43
CA PHE A 80 10.46 -3.56 5.20
C PHE A 80 10.60 -4.40 3.92
N LEU A 81 10.62 -5.73 4.03
CA LEU A 81 10.61 -6.63 2.87
C LEU A 81 9.16 -7.03 2.53
N PRO A 82 8.83 -7.24 1.24
CA PRO A 82 7.52 -7.73 0.85
C PRO A 82 7.22 -9.09 1.49
N ARG A 83 6.13 -9.17 2.25
CA ARG A 83 5.57 -10.42 2.80
C ARG A 83 4.51 -11.01 1.88
N VAL A 84 3.82 -10.17 1.12
CA VAL A 84 2.74 -10.59 0.23
C VAL A 84 3.28 -10.99 -1.13
N ASN A 85 3.11 -12.26 -1.49
CA ASN A 85 3.44 -12.72 -2.84
C ASN A 85 2.40 -12.25 -3.87
N MET A 86 2.72 -11.16 -4.57
CA MET A 86 1.88 -10.58 -5.64
C MET A 86 1.69 -11.51 -6.85
N GLY A 87 2.61 -12.47 -7.05
CA GLY A 87 2.51 -13.45 -8.15
C GLY A 87 1.61 -14.64 -7.85
N SER A 88 1.05 -14.73 -6.65
CA SER A 88 0.11 -15.79 -6.24
C SER A 88 -1.34 -15.33 -6.46
N PRO A 89 -2.25 -16.21 -6.90
CA PRO A 89 -3.63 -15.82 -7.17
C PRO A 89 -4.39 -15.41 -5.90
N PHE A 90 -5.43 -14.60 -6.07
CA PHE A 90 -6.33 -14.20 -4.99
C PHE A 90 -7.14 -15.40 -4.49
N SER A 91 -7.54 -16.26 -5.43
CA SER A 91 -8.19 -17.55 -5.17
C SER A 91 -7.53 -18.66 -6.00
N SER A 92 -7.43 -19.87 -5.45
CA SER A 92 -6.71 -21.01 -6.06
C SER A 92 -7.26 -21.47 -7.42
N GLY A 93 -8.40 -20.95 -7.87
CA GLY A 93 -8.99 -21.24 -9.18
C GLY A 93 -8.48 -20.38 -10.34
N VAL A 94 -7.68 -19.34 -10.09
CA VAL A 94 -7.24 -18.40 -11.14
C VAL A 94 -5.86 -18.79 -11.68
N ASP A 95 -5.77 -19.06 -12.98
CA ASP A 95 -4.51 -19.34 -13.67
C ASP A 95 -3.87 -18.02 -14.15
N ILE A 96 -3.00 -17.46 -13.31
CA ILE A 96 -2.28 -16.21 -13.59
C ILE A 96 -1.46 -16.31 -14.88
N THR A 97 -0.94 -17.50 -15.24
CA THR A 97 -0.08 -17.64 -16.43
C THR A 97 -0.84 -17.40 -17.72
N LYS A 98 -2.11 -17.84 -17.76
CA LYS A 98 -3.03 -17.52 -18.87
C LYS A 98 -3.42 -16.04 -18.85
N ALA A 99 -3.67 -15.46 -17.67
CA ALA A 99 -4.02 -14.05 -17.55
C ALA A 99 -2.86 -13.10 -17.98
N LYS A 100 -1.61 -13.46 -17.69
CA LYS A 100 -0.42 -12.72 -18.17
C LYS A 100 -0.29 -12.74 -19.69
N SER A 101 -0.61 -13.87 -20.33
CA SER A 101 -0.53 -13.98 -21.79
C SER A 101 -1.53 -13.07 -22.53
N SER A 102 -2.70 -12.79 -21.92
CA SER A 102 -3.68 -11.85 -22.47
C SER A 102 -3.30 -10.39 -22.33
N THR A 103 -2.46 -10.02 -21.36
CA THR A 103 -2.07 -8.61 -21.09
C THR A 103 -0.72 -8.25 -21.70
N GLN A 104 0.20 -9.20 -21.86
CA GLN A 104 1.54 -8.96 -22.43
C GLN A 104 1.62 -9.03 -23.95
N SER A 105 0.55 -9.42 -24.64
CA SER A 105 0.50 -9.32 -26.10
C SER A 105 0.19 -7.87 -26.49
N HIS A 106 1.20 -7.01 -26.41
CA HIS A 106 1.18 -5.62 -26.90
C HIS A 106 0.75 -5.48 -28.38
N ASP A 107 0.77 -6.59 -29.14
CA ASP A 107 0.34 -6.67 -30.55
C ASP A 107 -1.09 -7.20 -30.75
N ASN A 108 -1.80 -7.60 -29.70
CA ASN A 108 -3.21 -7.96 -29.85
C ASN A 108 -4.06 -6.69 -29.65
N PRO A 109 -4.86 -6.27 -30.64
CA PRO A 109 -5.73 -5.13 -30.47
C PRO A 109 -6.63 -5.41 -29.26
N VAL A 110 -6.61 -4.49 -28.27
CA VAL A 110 -7.55 -4.49 -27.15
C VAL A 110 -8.91 -4.84 -27.74
N ALA A 111 -9.44 -6.00 -27.35
CA ALA A 111 -10.67 -6.50 -27.94
C ALA A 111 -11.70 -5.38 -27.83
N ASN A 112 -12.16 -4.85 -28.97
CA ASN A 112 -13.11 -3.73 -29.01
C ASN A 112 -14.37 -4.14 -28.26
N GLN A 113 -14.40 -3.87 -26.96
CA GLN A 113 -15.54 -4.16 -26.13
C GLN A 113 -16.62 -3.19 -26.53
N ARG A 114 -17.62 -3.72 -27.21
CA ARG A 114 -18.79 -2.94 -27.58
C ARG A 114 -19.45 -2.46 -26.28
N ARG A 115 -19.67 -1.15 -26.20
CA ARG A 115 -20.45 -0.54 -25.11
C ARG A 115 -21.78 -1.28 -24.95
N LEU A 116 -22.11 -1.60 -23.70
CA LEU A 116 -23.34 -2.31 -23.37
C LEU A 116 -24.57 -1.50 -23.84
N SER A 117 -25.61 -2.19 -24.31
CA SER A 117 -26.89 -1.55 -24.64
C SER A 117 -27.55 -0.99 -23.38
N MET A 118 -28.45 -0.01 -23.51
CA MET A 118 -29.15 0.60 -22.35
C MET A 118 -29.87 -0.43 -21.46
N ALA A 119 -30.45 -1.47 -22.06
CA ALA A 119 -31.07 -2.57 -21.30
C ALA A 119 -30.03 -3.40 -20.53
N GLN A 120 -28.85 -3.63 -21.11
CA GLN A 120 -27.74 -4.31 -20.43
C GLN A 120 -27.13 -3.42 -19.33
N GLN A 121 -26.99 -2.12 -19.57
CA GLN A 121 -26.52 -1.16 -18.56
C GLN A 121 -27.47 -1.12 -17.36
N SER A 122 -28.79 -1.10 -17.59
CA SER A 122 -29.77 -1.17 -16.50
C SER A 122 -29.66 -2.48 -15.70
N ARG A 123 -29.51 -3.62 -16.36
CA ARG A 123 -29.28 -4.92 -15.68
C ARG A 123 -27.96 -4.95 -14.92
N PHE A 124 -26.92 -4.34 -15.46
CA PHE A 124 -25.61 -4.21 -14.81
C PHE A 124 -25.74 -3.42 -13.50
N ILE A 125 -26.39 -2.25 -13.54
CA ILE A 125 -26.64 -1.40 -12.37
C ILE A 125 -27.41 -2.19 -11.31
N SER A 126 -28.53 -2.83 -11.68
CA SER A 126 -29.31 -3.64 -10.73
C SER A 126 -28.49 -4.78 -10.14
N TYR A 127 -27.66 -5.46 -10.94
CA TYR A 127 -26.79 -6.51 -10.44
C TYR A 127 -25.76 -5.99 -9.43
N CYS A 128 -25.09 -4.87 -9.73
CA CYS A 128 -24.12 -4.25 -8.84
C CYS A 128 -24.77 -3.79 -7.53
N ASP A 129 -25.92 -3.13 -7.60
CA ASP A 129 -26.69 -2.69 -6.43
C ASP A 129 -27.11 -3.89 -5.57
N ASP A 130 -27.67 -4.94 -6.18
CA ASP A 130 -28.09 -6.15 -5.48
C ASP A 130 -26.89 -6.85 -4.83
N LYS A 131 -25.75 -6.95 -5.52
CA LYS A 131 -24.54 -7.60 -4.97
C LYS A 131 -23.97 -6.81 -3.80
N LEU A 132 -23.80 -5.50 -3.92
CA LEU A 132 -23.30 -4.66 -2.84
C LEU A 132 -24.26 -4.63 -1.66
N MET A 133 -25.58 -4.58 -1.89
CA MET A 133 -26.57 -4.67 -0.83
C MET A 133 -26.51 -6.01 -0.10
N ASN A 134 -26.34 -7.13 -0.82
CA ASN A 134 -26.19 -8.45 -0.23
C ASN A 134 -24.92 -8.57 0.62
N ILE A 135 -23.80 -8.02 0.15
CA ILE A 135 -22.54 -7.94 0.91
C ILE A 135 -22.76 -7.14 2.19
N GLN A 136 -23.34 -5.94 2.08
CA GLN A 136 -23.63 -5.09 3.23
C GLN A 136 -24.57 -5.79 4.24
N ARG A 137 -25.60 -6.48 3.76
CA ARG A 137 -26.53 -7.23 4.62
C ARG A 137 -25.82 -8.36 5.37
N LYS A 138 -25.03 -9.18 4.67
CA LYS A 138 -24.24 -10.27 5.28
C LYS A 138 -23.20 -9.73 6.27
N PHE A 139 -22.58 -8.59 5.95
CA PHE A 139 -21.69 -7.89 6.85
C PHE A 139 -22.41 -7.45 8.12
N VAL A 140 -23.54 -6.75 8.01
CA VAL A 140 -24.33 -6.32 9.17
C VAL A 140 -24.81 -7.52 10.01
N GLN A 141 -25.22 -8.63 9.37
CA GLN A 141 -25.62 -9.86 10.04
C GLN A 141 -24.48 -10.48 10.87
N SER A 142 -23.24 -10.41 10.38
CA SER A 142 -22.04 -10.87 11.12
C SER A 142 -21.73 -10.08 12.39
N ARG A 143 -22.43 -8.96 12.65
CA ARG A 143 -22.22 -8.08 13.80
C ARG A 143 -23.31 -8.21 14.88
N GLY A 144 -24.08 -9.31 14.87
CA GLY A 144 -24.98 -9.65 15.98
C GLY A 144 -26.47 -9.63 15.65
N LEU A 145 -26.87 -9.50 14.39
CA LEU A 145 -28.28 -9.64 13.98
C LEU A 145 -28.66 -11.09 13.65
N ALA A 146 -27.76 -11.84 13.02
CA ALA A 146 -27.93 -13.27 12.72
C ALA A 146 -26.57 -13.89 12.34
N GLU A 147 -25.79 -14.33 13.34
CA GLU A 147 -24.43 -14.83 13.11
C GLU A 147 -24.37 -16.01 12.14
N GLU A 148 -25.40 -16.86 12.11
CA GLU A 148 -25.49 -18.01 11.20
C GLU A 148 -25.53 -17.63 9.71
N ASN A 149 -26.04 -16.44 9.38
CA ASN A 149 -26.20 -15.98 8.00
C ASN A 149 -25.14 -14.94 7.58
N GLY A 150 -24.29 -14.51 8.52
CA GLY A 150 -23.26 -13.51 8.29
C GLY A 150 -21.94 -14.07 7.76
N TYR A 151 -20.97 -13.18 7.53
CA TYR A 151 -19.59 -13.60 7.29
C TYR A 151 -18.95 -14.18 8.56
N THR A 152 -18.31 -15.35 8.41
CA THR A 152 -17.53 -15.98 9.48
C THR A 152 -16.20 -15.26 9.76
N GLY A 153 -15.74 -14.44 8.83
CA GLY A 153 -14.51 -13.66 8.94
C GLY A 153 -14.26 -12.79 7.70
N LEU A 154 -13.08 -12.18 7.64
CA LEU A 154 -12.72 -11.26 6.56
C LEU A 154 -12.48 -11.95 5.21
N ALA A 155 -12.01 -13.21 5.20
CA ALA A 155 -11.75 -13.96 3.97
C ALA A 155 -12.98 -14.11 3.03
N PRO A 156 -14.15 -14.60 3.49
CA PRO A 156 -15.32 -14.73 2.62
C PRO A 156 -15.88 -13.37 2.17
N LEU A 157 -15.73 -12.31 2.97
CA LEU A 157 -16.07 -10.95 2.56
C LEU A 157 -15.18 -10.48 1.40
N LEU A 158 -13.86 -10.68 1.53
CA LEU A 158 -12.89 -10.33 0.49
C LEU A 158 -13.18 -11.07 -0.83
N GLU A 159 -13.64 -12.32 -0.78
CA GLU A 159 -14.02 -13.09 -1.97
C GLU A 159 -15.28 -12.52 -2.65
N ASP A 160 -16.30 -12.15 -1.88
CA ASP A 160 -17.51 -11.52 -2.43
C ASP A 160 -17.17 -10.13 -3.03
N LEU A 161 -16.38 -9.30 -2.35
CA LEU A 161 -15.92 -8.00 -2.86
C LEU A 161 -15.05 -8.15 -4.12
N LYS A 162 -14.13 -9.12 -4.13
CA LYS A 162 -13.28 -9.40 -5.29
C LYS A 162 -14.11 -9.81 -6.51
N THR A 163 -15.16 -10.60 -6.31
CA THR A 163 -16.07 -10.98 -7.40
C THR A 163 -16.76 -9.76 -8.01
N VAL A 164 -17.18 -8.80 -7.18
CA VAL A 164 -17.74 -7.53 -7.67
C VAL A 164 -16.68 -6.73 -8.41
N LEU A 165 -15.48 -6.62 -7.86
CA LEU A 165 -14.36 -5.89 -8.48
C LEU A 165 -13.98 -6.47 -9.86
N ASP A 166 -13.85 -7.79 -9.96
CA ASP A 166 -13.57 -8.48 -11.23
C ASP A 166 -14.67 -8.24 -12.25
N PHE A 167 -15.94 -8.29 -11.83
CA PHE A 167 -17.07 -8.01 -12.72
C PHE A 167 -17.08 -6.56 -13.21
N LEU A 168 -16.85 -5.59 -12.32
CA LEU A 168 -16.76 -4.17 -12.67
C LEU A 168 -15.63 -3.95 -13.67
N TRP A 169 -14.42 -4.44 -13.38
CA TRP A 169 -13.28 -4.25 -14.25
C TRP A 169 -13.42 -4.97 -15.59
N TYR A 170 -13.97 -6.18 -15.60
CA TYR A 170 -14.27 -6.92 -16.83
C TYR A 170 -15.23 -6.14 -17.74
N SER A 171 -16.17 -5.38 -17.17
CA SER A 171 -17.09 -4.55 -17.96
C SER A 171 -16.45 -3.27 -18.52
N ILE A 172 -15.27 -2.88 -18.02
CA ILE A 172 -14.50 -1.74 -18.52
C ILE A 172 -13.52 -2.22 -19.61
N GLU A 173 -12.67 -3.20 -19.29
CA GLU A 173 -11.54 -3.59 -20.14
C GLU A 173 -11.66 -5.01 -20.75
N GLY A 174 -12.56 -5.84 -20.22
CA GLY A 174 -12.67 -7.24 -20.65
C GLY A 174 -11.64 -8.18 -20.05
N VAL A 175 -10.89 -7.71 -19.07
CA VAL A 175 -9.98 -8.54 -18.29
C VAL A 175 -10.78 -9.24 -17.19
N ALA A 176 -10.89 -10.57 -17.28
CA ALA A 176 -11.73 -11.36 -16.37
C ALA A 176 -11.14 -11.51 -14.96
N ALA A 177 -9.82 -11.42 -14.82
CA ALA A 177 -9.12 -11.56 -13.55
C ALA A 177 -8.26 -10.33 -13.30
N THR A 178 -8.68 -9.47 -12.37
CA THR A 178 -7.96 -8.24 -12.00
C THR A 178 -6.58 -8.49 -11.39
N GLU A 179 -6.24 -9.73 -11.03
CA GLU A 179 -4.92 -10.12 -10.54
C GLU A 179 -3.81 -9.90 -11.56
N SER A 180 -4.13 -9.93 -12.87
CA SER A 180 -3.14 -9.63 -13.90
C SER A 180 -2.60 -8.20 -13.78
N LEU A 181 -3.40 -7.27 -13.24
CA LEU A 181 -3.01 -5.88 -13.02
C LEU A 181 -1.85 -5.72 -12.04
N LEU A 182 -1.66 -6.68 -11.12
CA LEU A 182 -0.54 -6.65 -10.17
C LEU A 182 0.82 -6.81 -10.85
N ALA A 183 0.85 -7.37 -12.07
CA ALA A 183 2.06 -7.53 -12.86
C ALA A 183 2.24 -6.43 -13.92
N VAL A 184 1.28 -5.50 -14.03
CA VAL A 184 1.32 -4.43 -15.02
C VAL A 184 2.15 -3.27 -14.49
N ASP A 185 3.14 -2.88 -15.29
CA ASP A 185 3.87 -1.64 -15.11
C ASP A 185 3.10 -0.50 -15.78
N LEU A 186 2.68 0.50 -15.01
CA LEU A 186 1.85 1.60 -15.54
C LEU A 186 2.63 2.47 -16.51
N ASP A 187 3.92 2.68 -16.27
CA ASP A 187 4.76 3.53 -17.10
C ASP A 187 4.98 2.94 -18.51
N SER A 188 4.72 1.64 -18.66
CA SER A 188 4.78 0.94 -19.95
C SER A 188 3.51 1.09 -20.80
N LEU A 189 2.40 1.53 -20.20
CA LEU A 189 1.12 1.69 -20.89
C LEU A 189 1.08 3.04 -21.61
N THR A 190 0.52 3.03 -22.83
CA THR A 190 0.41 4.25 -23.64
C THR A 190 -1.03 4.52 -24.04
N HIS A 191 -1.37 5.79 -24.19
CA HIS A 191 -2.68 6.24 -24.68
C HIS A 191 -3.02 5.73 -26.09
N GLU A 192 -2.00 5.42 -26.88
CA GLU A 192 -2.13 4.88 -28.24
C GLU A 192 -2.84 3.53 -28.24
N GLN A 193 -2.71 2.75 -27.17
CA GLN A 193 -3.37 1.45 -27.03
C GLN A 193 -4.91 1.56 -27.04
N TYR A 194 -5.47 2.70 -26.62
CA TYR A 194 -6.92 2.91 -26.52
C TYR A 194 -7.46 3.96 -27.49
N SER A 195 -6.62 4.53 -28.36
CA SER A 195 -7.03 5.66 -29.24
C SER A 195 -8.15 5.32 -30.22
N SER A 196 -8.27 4.04 -30.60
CA SER A 196 -9.34 3.55 -31.50
C SER A 196 -10.56 2.98 -30.77
N THR A 197 -10.59 3.02 -29.44
CA THR A 197 -11.64 2.42 -28.63
C THR A 197 -12.65 3.47 -28.18
N GLU A 198 -13.90 3.07 -27.97
CA GLU A 198 -14.91 3.92 -27.33
C GLU A 198 -14.93 3.70 -25.83
N SER A 199 -15.43 4.71 -25.09
CA SER A 199 -15.63 4.58 -23.65
C SER A 199 -16.67 3.49 -23.34
N THR A 200 -16.25 2.53 -22.52
CA THR A 200 -17.12 1.50 -21.96
C THR A 200 -17.68 1.90 -20.61
N ASP A 201 -17.19 2.97 -20.00
CA ASP A 201 -17.67 3.47 -18.72
C ASP A 201 -18.98 4.25 -18.87
N PHE A 202 -19.95 3.90 -18.03
CA PHE A 202 -21.27 4.51 -17.91
C PHE A 202 -21.69 4.64 -16.43
N GLY A 203 -20.75 4.46 -15.49
CA GLY A 203 -21.01 4.50 -14.05
C GLY A 203 -20.25 3.44 -13.25
N GLN A 204 -19.38 2.66 -13.88
CA GLN A 204 -18.57 1.66 -13.20
C GLN A 204 -17.63 2.30 -12.19
N MET A 205 -17.08 3.48 -12.53
CA MET A 205 -16.19 4.23 -11.62
C MET A 205 -16.87 4.56 -10.29
N HIS A 206 -18.13 4.96 -10.31
CA HIS A 206 -18.91 5.19 -9.10
C HIS A 206 -18.98 3.95 -8.19
N TYR A 207 -19.16 2.77 -8.77
CA TYR A 207 -19.17 1.51 -8.02
C TYR A 207 -17.79 1.11 -7.50
N LEU A 208 -16.72 1.35 -8.28
CA LEU A 208 -15.34 1.10 -7.84
C LEU A 208 -14.99 1.97 -6.62
N LEU A 209 -15.32 3.26 -6.66
CA LEU A 209 -15.13 4.18 -5.54
C LEU A 209 -15.90 3.72 -4.30
N ARG A 210 -17.15 3.27 -4.48
CA ARG A 210 -17.96 2.72 -3.39
C ARG A 210 -17.35 1.45 -2.80
N VAL A 211 -16.87 0.54 -3.64
CA VAL A 211 -16.21 -0.70 -3.20
C VAL A 211 -14.96 -0.38 -2.36
N ALA A 212 -14.16 0.60 -2.78
CA ALA A 212 -12.97 1.02 -2.03
C ALA A 212 -13.31 1.60 -0.65
N ASP A 213 -14.32 2.46 -0.58
CA ASP A 213 -14.80 3.10 0.65
C ASP A 213 -15.41 2.06 1.62
N ASP A 214 -16.36 1.25 1.12
CA ASP A 214 -17.02 0.19 1.88
C ASP A 214 -16.00 -0.85 2.38
N PHE A 215 -14.99 -1.20 1.58
CA PHE A 215 -13.96 -2.15 1.97
C PHE A 215 -13.18 -1.68 3.21
N LEU A 216 -12.77 -0.41 3.26
CA LEU A 216 -12.06 0.14 4.40
C LEU A 216 -12.91 0.06 5.68
N ASP A 217 -14.18 0.42 5.56
CA ASP A 217 -15.14 0.34 6.66
C ASP A 217 -15.36 -1.08 7.15
N TYR A 218 -15.39 -2.07 6.25
CA TYR A 218 -15.54 -3.47 6.64
C TYR A 218 -14.25 -4.04 7.24
N LEU A 219 -13.08 -3.72 6.67
CA LEU A 219 -11.78 -4.24 7.09
C LEU A 219 -11.54 -4.00 8.60
N THR A 220 -11.75 -2.77 9.04
CA THR A 220 -11.50 -2.33 10.43
C THR A 220 -12.41 -2.99 11.48
N ARG A 221 -13.42 -3.73 11.03
CA ARG A 221 -14.44 -4.30 11.90
C ARG A 221 -14.11 -5.76 12.23
N PHE A 222 -13.31 -6.46 11.45
CA PHE A 222 -12.91 -7.83 11.77
C PHE A 222 -11.77 -7.85 12.79
N ASN A 223 -11.85 -8.78 13.74
CA ASN A 223 -10.76 -9.02 14.69
C ASN A 223 -9.80 -10.05 14.09
N LEU A 224 -8.52 -9.69 13.99
CA LEU A 224 -7.48 -10.58 13.45
C LEU A 224 -6.74 -11.34 14.56
N ASN A 225 -6.78 -10.84 15.80
CA ASN A 225 -6.01 -11.36 16.93
C ASN A 225 -6.49 -12.75 17.36
N SER A 226 -7.73 -13.11 17.04
CA SER A 226 -8.29 -14.43 17.31
C SER A 226 -7.84 -15.52 16.32
N LEU A 227 -7.25 -15.13 15.19
CA LEU A 227 -6.78 -16.04 14.15
C LEU A 227 -5.34 -16.51 14.42
N SER A 228 -4.98 -17.69 13.93
CA SER A 228 -3.59 -18.15 13.94
C SER A 228 -2.71 -17.26 13.03
N GLN A 229 -1.39 -17.22 13.27
CA GLN A 229 -0.48 -16.40 12.46
C GLN A 229 -0.53 -16.74 10.95
N GLU A 230 -0.72 -18.02 10.62
CA GLU A 230 -0.84 -18.46 9.23
C GLU A 230 -2.15 -17.95 8.58
N GLU A 231 -3.27 -18.03 9.31
CA GLU A 231 -4.56 -17.51 8.86
C GLU A 231 -4.56 -15.99 8.73
N GLN A 232 -3.97 -15.28 9.70
CA GLN A 232 -3.76 -13.83 9.63
C GLN A 232 -3.00 -13.46 8.36
N HIS A 233 -1.88 -14.15 8.10
CA HIS A 233 -1.08 -13.89 6.90
C HIS A 233 -1.86 -14.14 5.62
N LYS A 234 -2.62 -15.24 5.54
CA LYS A 234 -3.44 -15.56 4.38
C LYS A 234 -4.53 -14.51 4.13
N VAL A 235 -5.20 -14.06 5.18
CA VAL A 235 -6.27 -13.04 5.10
C VAL A 235 -5.70 -11.68 4.71
N LEU A 236 -4.61 -11.25 5.35
CA LEU A 236 -3.95 -9.98 5.06
C LEU A 236 -3.35 -9.97 3.67
N SER A 237 -2.76 -11.08 3.21
CA SER A 237 -2.28 -11.23 1.84
C SER A 237 -3.38 -10.98 0.82
N LYS A 238 -4.60 -11.49 1.06
CA LYS A 238 -5.76 -11.17 0.21
C LYS A 238 -6.17 -9.70 0.32
N ALA A 239 -6.22 -9.13 1.53
CA ALA A 239 -6.60 -7.74 1.75
C ALA A 239 -5.64 -6.75 1.05
N PHE A 240 -4.32 -6.97 1.17
CA PHE A 240 -3.33 -6.15 0.49
C PHE A 240 -3.39 -6.32 -1.02
N LYS A 241 -3.52 -7.54 -1.54
CA LYS A 241 -3.74 -7.73 -2.99
C LYS A 241 -4.97 -6.98 -3.48
N PHE A 242 -6.06 -6.98 -2.71
CA PHE A 242 -7.27 -6.23 -3.06
C PHE A 242 -6.99 -4.72 -3.17
N LEU A 243 -6.29 -4.14 -2.19
CA LEU A 243 -5.88 -2.74 -2.20
C LEU A 243 -4.95 -2.40 -3.38
N MET A 244 -3.97 -3.26 -3.67
CA MET A 244 -3.04 -3.04 -4.80
C MET A 244 -3.74 -3.13 -6.15
N ILE A 245 -4.73 -4.02 -6.29
CA ILE A 245 -5.56 -4.08 -7.49
C ILE A 245 -6.37 -2.79 -7.63
N LEU A 246 -7.00 -2.30 -6.56
CA LEU A 246 -7.72 -1.03 -6.58
C LEU A 246 -6.80 0.13 -6.95
N ASP A 247 -5.59 0.19 -6.37
CA ASP A 247 -4.59 1.20 -6.69
C ASP A 247 -4.26 1.22 -8.20
N LYS A 248 -3.98 0.05 -8.79
CA LYS A 248 -3.70 -0.05 -10.23
C LYS A 248 -4.93 0.33 -11.08
N ILE A 249 -6.14 -0.01 -10.65
CA ILE A 249 -7.38 0.38 -11.35
C ILE A 249 -7.57 1.90 -11.35
N PHE A 250 -7.43 2.55 -10.20
CA PHE A 250 -7.64 3.99 -10.08
C PHE A 250 -6.51 4.77 -10.75
N ALA A 251 -5.25 4.39 -10.55
CA ALA A 251 -4.10 5.01 -11.23
C ALA A 251 -4.26 4.99 -12.75
N ARG A 252 -4.67 3.85 -13.34
CA ARG A 252 -4.96 3.76 -14.78
C ARG A 252 -6.13 4.66 -15.20
N SER A 253 -7.15 4.77 -14.36
CA SER A 253 -8.35 5.56 -14.67
C SER A 253 -8.11 7.07 -14.52
N LEU A 254 -7.21 7.49 -13.63
CA LEU A 254 -6.75 8.88 -13.50
C LEU A 254 -6.03 9.35 -14.76
N GLU A 255 -5.16 8.50 -15.29
CA GLU A 255 -4.41 8.82 -16.51
C GLU A 255 -5.22 8.62 -17.77
N GLY A 256 -6.34 7.90 -17.73
CA GLY A 256 -7.13 7.57 -18.91
C GLY A 256 -6.54 6.41 -19.71
N LEU A 257 -5.82 5.50 -19.05
CA LEU A 257 -5.29 4.24 -19.60
C LEU A 257 -6.35 3.13 -19.61
N VAL A 258 -7.54 3.49 -20.09
CA VAL A 258 -8.75 2.65 -20.19
C VAL A 258 -9.45 2.90 -21.52
N PRO A 259 -10.35 2.01 -21.97
CA PRO A 259 -11.07 2.21 -23.23
C PRO A 259 -11.75 3.58 -23.35
N GLY A 260 -11.62 4.19 -24.53
CA GLY A 260 -12.04 5.56 -24.81
C GLY A 260 -11.10 6.65 -24.29
N ASN A 261 -9.93 6.30 -23.73
CA ASN A 261 -9.03 7.22 -23.06
C ASN A 261 -9.75 8.09 -22.01
N THR A 262 -10.76 7.50 -21.36
CA THR A 262 -11.65 8.23 -20.44
C THR A 262 -10.94 8.44 -19.11
N LYS A 263 -10.81 9.71 -18.70
CA LYS A 263 -10.25 10.07 -17.39
C LYS A 263 -11.34 10.20 -16.34
N MET A 264 -10.97 9.96 -15.09
CA MET A 264 -11.82 10.30 -13.94
C MET A 264 -12.19 11.79 -13.95
N THR A 265 -13.42 12.09 -13.58
CA THR A 265 -13.90 13.46 -13.41
C THR A 265 -13.25 14.11 -12.18
N GLY A 266 -13.17 15.45 -12.13
CA GLY A 266 -12.57 16.16 -10.99
C GLY A 266 -13.19 15.78 -9.64
N THR A 267 -14.51 15.55 -9.60
CA THR A 267 -15.20 15.08 -8.38
C THR A 267 -14.77 13.68 -7.97
N GLU A 268 -14.57 12.78 -8.93
CA GLU A 268 -14.08 11.42 -8.67
C GLU A 268 -12.63 11.43 -8.19
N VAL A 269 -11.78 12.29 -8.77
CA VAL A 269 -10.38 12.50 -8.35
C VAL A 269 -10.32 12.92 -6.89
N VAL A 270 -11.08 13.94 -6.49
CA VAL A 270 -11.14 14.40 -5.09
C VAL A 270 -11.63 13.29 -4.16
N ARG A 271 -12.64 12.52 -4.60
CA ARG A 271 -13.19 11.42 -3.81
C ARG A 271 -12.18 10.29 -3.61
N ILE A 272 -11.46 9.86 -4.66
CA ILE A 272 -10.46 8.81 -4.52
C ILE A 272 -9.27 9.26 -3.69
N ALA A 273 -8.81 10.50 -3.84
CA ALA A 273 -7.75 11.06 -3.00
C ALA A 273 -8.12 10.96 -1.51
N GLY A 274 -9.33 11.40 -1.14
CA GLY A 274 -9.82 11.29 0.24
C GLY A 274 -9.98 9.85 0.75
N ILE A 275 -10.36 8.89 -0.10
CA ILE A 275 -10.42 7.47 0.26
C ILE A 275 -9.01 6.91 0.46
N ALA A 276 -8.08 7.23 -0.44
CA ALA A 276 -6.71 6.75 -0.44
C ALA A 276 -5.93 7.25 0.79
N GLU A 277 -5.99 8.55 1.08
CA GLU A 277 -5.38 9.14 2.28
C GLU A 277 -5.94 8.52 3.56
N ARG A 278 -7.27 8.37 3.65
CA ARG A 278 -7.91 7.73 4.81
C ARG A 278 -7.47 6.28 4.96
N THR A 279 -7.37 5.54 3.85
CA THR A 279 -6.91 4.14 3.89
C THR A 279 -5.47 4.06 4.40
N ARG A 280 -4.56 4.94 3.93
CA ARG A 280 -3.16 4.99 4.40
C ARG A 280 -3.02 5.32 5.88
N MET A 281 -3.98 6.03 6.46
CA MET A 281 -4.00 6.33 7.89
C MET A 281 -4.63 5.20 8.71
N VAL A 282 -5.78 4.68 8.26
CA VAL A 282 -6.60 3.75 9.03
C VAL A 282 -6.03 2.34 9.05
N VAL A 283 -5.46 1.86 7.93
CA VAL A 283 -4.94 0.48 7.84
C VAL A 283 -3.77 0.24 8.80
N PRO A 284 -2.69 1.04 8.83
CA PRO A 284 -1.61 0.84 9.80
C PRO A 284 -2.09 0.90 11.24
N ARG A 285 -2.95 1.88 11.59
CA ARG A 285 -3.53 1.97 12.93
C ARG A 285 -4.33 0.72 13.29
N PHE A 286 -5.13 0.21 12.36
CA PHE A 286 -5.88 -1.03 12.56
C PHE A 286 -4.93 -2.22 12.81
N LEU A 287 -3.84 -2.36 12.04
CA LEU A 287 -2.87 -3.43 12.23
C LEU A 287 -2.16 -3.33 13.59
N GLU A 288 -1.83 -2.11 14.02
CA GLU A 288 -1.25 -1.85 15.35
C GLU A 288 -2.22 -2.23 16.48
N GLU A 289 -3.49 -1.83 16.38
CA GLU A 289 -4.55 -2.22 17.32
C GLU A 289 -4.75 -3.75 17.36
N GLN A 290 -4.54 -4.42 16.23
CA GLN A 290 -4.56 -5.87 16.11
C GLN A 290 -3.21 -6.56 16.49
N ARG A 291 -2.19 -5.81 16.92
CA ARG A 291 -0.84 -6.33 17.24
C ARG A 291 -0.24 -7.17 16.11
N VAL A 292 -0.53 -6.79 14.87
CA VAL A 292 0.02 -7.41 13.66
C VAL A 292 1.22 -6.59 13.22
N HIS A 293 2.39 -7.22 13.21
CA HIS A 293 3.65 -6.60 12.81
C HIS A 293 4.18 -7.14 11.48
N GLY A 294 5.05 -6.38 10.84
CA GLY A 294 5.85 -6.82 9.70
C GLY A 294 5.30 -6.53 8.31
N TYR A 295 4.19 -5.82 8.20
CA TYR A 295 3.62 -5.41 6.90
C TYR A 295 3.97 -3.95 6.54
N HIS A 296 5.11 -3.43 7.02
CA HIS A 296 5.47 -2.03 6.80
C HIS A 296 5.67 -1.74 5.30
N PHE A 297 6.25 -2.71 4.58
CA PHE A 297 6.34 -2.64 3.12
C PHE A 297 4.96 -2.49 2.48
N GLU A 298 4.01 -3.40 2.75
CA GLU A 298 2.70 -3.35 2.12
C GLU A 298 1.92 -2.09 2.50
N VAL A 299 2.01 -1.66 3.76
CA VAL A 299 1.41 -0.40 4.24
C VAL A 299 1.95 0.80 3.47
N SER A 300 3.27 0.84 3.21
CA SER A 300 3.89 1.95 2.47
C SER A 300 3.39 2.06 1.02
N LYS A 301 2.94 0.94 0.45
CA LYS A 301 2.47 0.81 -0.94
C LYS A 301 0.97 1.02 -1.12
N ILE A 302 0.21 1.21 -0.03
CA ILE A 302 -1.25 1.43 -0.13
C ILE A 302 -1.52 2.73 -0.92
N TYR A 303 -2.19 2.60 -2.06
CA TYR A 303 -2.59 3.71 -2.94
C TYR A 303 -1.44 4.64 -3.34
N GLU A 304 -0.20 4.13 -3.40
CA GLU A 304 0.96 4.94 -3.78
C GLU A 304 0.79 5.51 -5.18
N GLU A 305 0.47 4.65 -6.16
CA GLU A 305 0.36 5.01 -7.57
C GLU A 305 -0.80 5.98 -7.83
N THR A 306 -1.92 5.77 -7.13
CA THR A 306 -3.11 6.61 -7.22
C THR A 306 -2.83 8.00 -6.66
N LEU A 307 -2.21 8.09 -5.47
CA LEU A 307 -1.95 9.38 -4.83
C LEU A 307 -0.91 10.21 -5.57
N GLU A 308 0.13 9.58 -6.12
CA GLU A 308 1.12 10.26 -6.96
C GLU A 308 0.47 10.93 -8.19
N ARG A 309 -0.59 10.32 -8.74
CA ARG A 309 -1.34 10.83 -9.90
C ARG A 309 -2.47 11.78 -9.55
N CYS A 310 -2.85 11.87 -8.28
CA CYS A 310 -3.81 12.87 -7.80
C CYS A 310 -3.15 14.22 -7.49
N ALA A 311 -1.81 14.24 -7.30
CA ALA A 311 -1.03 15.40 -6.88
C ALA A 311 -0.82 16.45 -7.99
#